data_AF-A0A2T6CNW8-F1
#
_entry.id   AF-A0A2T6CNW8-F1
#
_cell.length_a   1.000
_cell.length_b   1.000
_cell.length_c   1.000
_cell.angle_alpha   90.00
_cell.angle_beta   90.00
_cell.angle_gamma   90.00
#
_symmetry.space_group_name_H-M   'P 1'
#
loop_
_entity.id
_entity.type
_entity.pdbx_description
1 polymer ?
#
loop_
_entity_poly.entity_id
_entity_poly.type
_entity_poly.pdbx_seq_one_letter_code
_entity_poly.pdbx_strand_id
1 'polypeptide(L)'
;MVPDNGDTPTARTSEIPTPAAAKQHASNPKLDARLDAYMKADPKMTEYFANLVQQSPDRAVRKLMLNEMNKHDQNMQYVSKVMPQVKEWLSQQTPEVQQRIQERIQNVPPVHQEVALVREAKAVKMRMDFAPKPRQAMAASV
;
A
#
# COMPACT_ATOMS: atom_id res chain seq x y z
N MET A 1 -55.57 32.91 -25.58
CA MET A 1 -54.32 33.67 -25.76
C MET A 1 -53.70 33.82 -24.38
N VAL A 2 -52.46 33.40 -24.24
CA VAL A 2 -51.78 32.93 -23.01
C VAL A 2 -51.47 34.06 -22.02
N PRO A 3 -51.63 33.86 -20.69
CA PRO A 3 -51.17 34.79 -19.68
C PRO A 3 -49.67 34.63 -19.36
N ASP A 4 -49.10 35.78 -19.03
CA ASP A 4 -47.83 36.07 -18.36
C ASP A 4 -47.38 35.01 -17.35
N ASN A 5 -46.20 34.42 -17.58
CA ASN A 5 -45.44 33.67 -16.58
C ASN A 5 -43.99 34.16 -16.67
N GLY A 6 -43.63 35.03 -15.73
CA GLY A 6 -42.25 35.44 -15.48
C GLY A 6 -41.45 34.27 -14.93
N ASP A 7 -40.70 33.59 -15.80
CA ASP A 7 -39.68 32.62 -15.40
C ASP A 7 -38.43 33.37 -14.90
N THR A 8 -38.25 33.38 -13.58
CA THR A 8 -36.96 33.64 -12.95
C THR A 8 -35.95 32.56 -13.36
N PRO A 9 -34.74 32.89 -13.81
CA PRO A 9 -33.72 31.88 -14.04
C PRO A 9 -33.18 31.40 -12.70
N THR A 10 -33.59 30.20 -12.31
CA THR A 10 -33.03 29.42 -11.20
C THR A 10 -31.51 29.37 -11.34
N ALA A 11 -30.81 30.06 -10.44
CA ALA A 11 -29.38 29.94 -10.27
C ALA A 11 -29.06 28.47 -9.97
N ARG A 12 -28.41 27.79 -10.93
CA ARG A 12 -27.76 26.51 -10.67
C ARG A 12 -26.63 26.78 -9.69
N THR A 13 -26.89 26.52 -8.42
CA THR A 13 -25.86 26.31 -7.40
C THR A 13 -24.93 25.23 -7.92
N SER A 14 -23.78 25.66 -8.45
CA SER A 14 -22.64 24.79 -8.70
C SER A 14 -22.13 24.31 -7.36
N GLU A 15 -22.71 23.23 -6.84
CA GLU A 15 -22.11 22.47 -5.76
C GLU A 15 -20.80 21.91 -6.28
N ILE A 16 -19.69 22.59 -5.96
CA ILE A 16 -18.35 22.02 -6.07
C ILE A 16 -18.37 20.79 -5.15
N PRO A 17 -18.18 19.56 -5.65
CA PRO A 17 -18.14 18.41 -4.78
C PRO A 17 -16.94 18.57 -3.85
N THR A 18 -17.23 18.70 -2.56
CA THR A 18 -16.27 18.69 -1.45
C THR A 18 -15.32 17.51 -1.64
N PRO A 19 -13.99 17.71 -1.74
CA PRO A 19 -13.08 16.60 -1.82
C PRO A 19 -13.16 15.83 -0.50
N ALA A 20 -13.68 14.62 -0.57
CA ALA A 20 -13.70 13.66 0.52
C ALA A 20 -12.30 13.62 1.15
N ALA A 21 -12.26 13.92 2.46
CA ALA A 21 -11.13 13.86 3.38
C ALA A 21 -9.84 13.31 2.74
N ALA A 22 -8.99 14.21 2.26
CA ALA A 22 -7.62 13.88 1.94
C ALA A 22 -7.02 13.21 3.17
N LYS A 23 -6.67 11.93 3.06
CA LYS A 23 -5.92 11.21 4.09
C LYS A 23 -4.71 12.08 4.40
N GLN A 24 -4.69 12.71 5.57
CA GLN A 24 -3.58 13.55 5.99
C GLN A 24 -2.31 12.70 5.87
N HIS A 25 -1.38 13.13 5.01
CA HIS A 25 -0.12 12.45 4.84
C HIS A 25 0.55 12.42 6.22
N ALA A 26 0.69 11.23 6.82
CA ALA A 26 1.36 11.09 8.10
C ALA A 26 2.82 11.55 7.93
N SER A 27 3.12 12.77 8.36
CA SER A 27 4.45 13.37 8.23
C SER A 27 5.41 12.69 9.19
N ASN A 28 6.52 12.17 8.67
CA ASN A 28 7.62 11.67 9.48
C ASN A 28 8.77 12.67 9.37
N PRO A 29 9.02 13.51 10.38
CA PRO A 29 9.98 14.61 10.26
C PRO A 29 11.41 14.15 9.97
N LYS A 30 11.77 12.93 10.40
CA LYS A 30 13.09 12.35 10.08
C LYS A 30 13.20 11.94 8.62
N LEU A 31 12.11 11.43 8.04
CA LEU A 31 12.06 11.09 6.62
C LEU A 31 12.09 12.37 5.77
N ASP A 32 11.33 13.38 6.18
CA ASP A 32 11.25 14.67 5.47
C ASP A 32 12.61 15.36 5.45
N ALA A 33 13.31 15.44 6.59
CA ALA A 33 14.66 16.00 6.63
C ALA A 33 15.67 15.25 5.74
N ARG A 34 15.54 13.92 5.65
CA ARG A 34 16.37 13.10 4.74
C ARG A 34 16.02 13.36 3.27
N LEU A 35 14.73 13.51 2.96
CA LEU A 35 14.25 13.83 1.62
C LEU A 35 14.74 15.22 1.19
N ASP A 36 14.64 16.22 2.07
CA ASP A 36 15.14 17.57 1.81
C ASP A 36 16.64 17.58 1.52
N ALA A 37 17.43 16.84 2.29
CA ALA A 37 18.87 16.69 2.04
C ALA A 37 19.15 16.05 0.67
N TYR A 38 18.36 15.03 0.29
CA TYR A 38 18.46 14.38 -1.01
C TYR A 38 18.09 15.32 -2.16
N MET A 39 17.02 16.12 -2.00
CA MET A 39 16.59 17.11 -2.98
C MET A 39 17.62 18.23 -3.18
N LYS A 40 18.28 18.66 -2.10
CA LYS A 40 19.37 19.65 -2.14
C LYS A 40 20.64 19.11 -2.81
N ALA A 41 20.89 17.81 -2.70
CA ALA A 41 22.06 17.18 -3.30
C ALA A 41 21.98 17.12 -4.85
N ASP A 42 20.76 17.05 -5.41
CA ASP A 42 20.52 17.17 -6.85
C ASP A 42 19.41 18.20 -7.16
N PRO A 43 19.76 19.50 -7.21
CA PRO A 43 18.79 20.55 -7.45
C PRO A 43 18.18 20.47 -8.85
N LYS A 44 18.92 19.94 -9.86
CA LYS A 44 18.43 19.79 -11.23
C LYS A 44 17.30 18.75 -11.29
N MET A 45 17.46 17.64 -10.59
CA MET A 45 16.42 16.61 -10.51
C MET A 45 15.18 17.15 -9.79
N THR A 46 15.36 17.89 -8.70
CA THR A 46 14.27 18.55 -7.97
C THR A 46 13.49 19.53 -8.86
N GLU A 47 14.21 20.40 -9.57
CA GLU A 47 13.62 21.36 -10.51
C GLU A 47 12.88 20.66 -11.65
N TYR A 48 13.46 19.60 -12.22
CA TYR A 48 12.80 18.80 -13.25
C TYR A 48 11.45 18.25 -12.78
N PHE A 49 11.38 17.69 -11.56
CA PHE A 49 10.12 17.15 -11.04
C PHE A 49 9.11 18.25 -10.70
N ALA A 50 9.57 19.39 -10.14
CA ALA A 50 8.71 20.55 -9.88
C ALA A 50 8.08 21.06 -11.20
N ASN A 51 8.90 21.25 -12.23
CA ASN A 51 8.44 21.65 -13.56
C ASN A 51 7.50 20.63 -14.19
N LEU A 52 7.79 19.33 -14.04
CA LEU A 52 6.92 18.27 -14.56
C LEU A 52 5.52 18.33 -13.96
N VAL A 53 5.41 18.55 -12.66
CA VAL A 53 4.11 18.65 -11.96
C VAL A 53 3.36 19.92 -12.38
N GLN A 54 4.06 21.05 -12.49
CA GLN A 54 3.43 22.32 -12.86
C GLN A 54 3.00 22.38 -14.32
N GLN A 55 3.85 21.90 -15.24
CA GLN A 55 3.65 22.06 -16.69
C GLN A 55 2.89 20.88 -17.32
N SER A 56 2.91 19.70 -16.71
CA SER A 56 2.31 18.49 -17.28
C SER A 56 1.87 17.50 -16.19
N PRO A 57 0.85 17.85 -15.39
CA PRO A 57 0.40 17.05 -14.25
C PRO A 57 0.02 15.61 -14.63
N ASP A 58 -0.64 15.40 -15.77
CA ASP A 58 -0.98 14.05 -16.26
C ASP A 58 0.25 13.18 -16.51
N ARG A 59 1.33 13.80 -17.02
CA ARG A 59 2.60 13.11 -17.24
C ARG A 59 3.29 12.80 -15.92
N ALA A 60 3.20 13.70 -14.93
CA ALA A 60 3.70 13.44 -13.59
C ALA A 60 2.98 12.24 -12.96
N VAL A 61 1.65 12.19 -13.04
CA VAL A 61 0.84 11.05 -12.56
C VAL A 61 1.25 9.75 -13.25
N ARG A 62 1.36 9.74 -14.58
CA ARG A 62 1.82 8.55 -15.32
C ARG A 62 3.21 8.09 -14.90
N LYS A 63 4.13 9.02 -14.65
CA LYS A 63 5.49 8.69 -14.20
C LYS A 63 5.48 8.07 -12.79
N LEU A 64 4.64 8.59 -11.89
CA LEU A 64 4.47 8.03 -10.55
C LEU A 64 3.86 6.62 -10.62
N MET A 65 2.81 6.44 -11.43
CA MET A 65 2.18 5.14 -11.65
C MET A 65 3.13 4.12 -12.29
N LEU A 66 3.99 4.55 -13.22
CA LEU A 66 5.03 3.68 -13.79
C LEU A 66 5.99 3.17 -12.73
N ASN A 67 6.39 4.02 -11.77
CA ASN A 67 7.23 3.58 -10.66
C ASN A 67 6.52 2.55 -9.78
N GLU A 68 5.23 2.74 -9.48
CA GLU A 68 4.45 1.76 -8.72
C GLU A 68 4.25 0.45 -9.49
N MET A 69 4.03 0.51 -10.80
CA MET A 69 3.97 -0.66 -11.67
C MET A 69 5.30 -1.43 -11.65
N ASN A 70 6.43 -0.75 -11.84
CA ASN A 70 7.75 -1.39 -11.80
C ASN A 70 8.04 -2.05 -10.44
N LYS A 71 7.66 -1.40 -9.33
CA LYS A 71 7.76 -1.99 -7.98
C LYS A 71 6.89 -3.24 -7.87
N HIS A 72 5.67 -3.18 -8.38
CA HIS A 72 4.76 -4.32 -8.40
C HIS A 72 5.36 -5.49 -9.19
N ASP A 73 5.90 -5.23 -10.38
CA ASP A 73 6.52 -6.26 -11.23
C ASP A 73 7.72 -6.91 -10.54
N GLN A 74 8.57 -6.11 -9.88
CA GLN A 74 9.68 -6.63 -9.07
C GLN A 74 9.19 -7.52 -7.92
N ASN A 75 8.12 -7.10 -7.23
CA ASN A 75 7.50 -7.90 -6.18
C ASN A 75 6.94 -9.21 -6.75
N MET A 76 6.29 -9.19 -7.92
CA MET A 76 5.74 -10.38 -8.55
C MET A 76 6.83 -11.35 -9.02
N GLN A 77 7.95 -10.86 -9.54
CA GLN A 77 9.12 -11.69 -9.84
C GLN A 77 9.69 -12.36 -8.59
N TYR A 78 9.65 -11.68 -7.45
CA TYR A 78 10.05 -12.26 -6.18
C TYR A 78 9.04 -13.31 -5.70
N VAL A 79 7.75 -12.96 -5.72
CA VAL A 79 6.64 -13.81 -5.30
C VAL A 79 6.61 -15.11 -6.09
N SER A 80 6.73 -15.07 -7.41
CA SER A 80 6.69 -16.27 -8.25
C SER A 80 7.75 -17.30 -7.86
N LYS A 81 8.94 -16.85 -7.42
CA LYS A 81 10.03 -17.73 -6.97
C LYS A 81 9.74 -18.39 -5.63
N VAL A 82 9.09 -17.67 -4.70
CA VAL A 82 8.90 -18.15 -3.32
C VAL A 82 7.51 -18.71 -3.06
N MET A 83 6.55 -18.47 -3.93
CA MET A 83 5.16 -18.88 -3.77
C MET A 83 5.01 -20.39 -3.55
N PRO A 84 5.73 -21.28 -4.28
CA PRO A 84 5.64 -22.72 -4.02
C PRO A 84 6.02 -23.08 -2.58
N GLN A 85 7.11 -22.49 -2.06
CA GLN A 85 7.56 -22.71 -0.69
C GLN A 85 6.57 -22.15 0.34
N VAL A 86 5.96 -21.00 0.05
CA VAL A 86 4.95 -20.40 0.94
C VAL A 86 3.70 -21.27 1.00
N LYS A 87 3.23 -21.79 -0.14
CA LYS A 87 2.07 -22.70 -0.20
C LYS A 87 2.33 -24.00 0.57
N GLU A 88 3.52 -24.59 0.39
CA GLU A 88 3.92 -25.79 1.12
C GLU A 88 4.05 -25.54 2.63
N TRP A 89 4.60 -24.40 3.04
CA TRP A 89 4.67 -24.07 4.45
C TRP A 89 3.28 -23.84 5.06
N LEU A 90 2.38 -23.17 4.32
CA LEU A 90 1.00 -22.90 4.76
C LEU A 90 0.17 -24.18 4.92
N SER A 91 0.31 -25.16 4.01
CA SER A 91 -0.41 -26.44 4.10
C SER A 91 -0.07 -27.23 5.36
N GLN A 92 1.14 -27.02 5.91
CA GLN A 92 1.61 -27.63 7.15
C GLN A 92 1.19 -26.86 8.42
N GLN A 93 0.61 -25.65 8.29
CA GLN A 93 0.18 -24.84 9.44
C GLN A 93 -1.20 -25.23 9.95
N THR A 94 -1.52 -24.82 11.19
CA THR A 94 -2.85 -25.02 11.77
C THR A 94 -3.92 -24.21 11.02
N PRO A 95 -5.19 -24.66 11.03
CA PRO A 95 -6.29 -23.93 10.42
C PRO A 95 -6.43 -22.49 10.93
N GLU A 96 -6.12 -22.26 12.21
CA GLU A 96 -6.14 -20.92 12.82
C GLU A 96 -5.12 -19.97 12.17
N VAL A 97 -3.89 -20.44 11.93
CA VAL A 97 -2.86 -19.65 11.26
C VAL A 97 -3.25 -19.35 9.82
N GLN A 98 -3.80 -20.33 9.11
CA GLN A 98 -4.28 -20.14 7.74
C GLN A 98 -5.41 -19.10 7.68
N GLN A 99 -6.41 -19.20 8.57
CA GLN A 99 -7.52 -18.24 8.65
C GLN A 99 -7.03 -16.83 8.97
N ARG A 100 -6.13 -16.67 9.95
CA ARG A 100 -5.58 -15.37 10.32
C ARG A 100 -4.86 -14.70 9.15
N ILE A 101 -4.13 -15.45 8.34
CA ILE A 101 -3.48 -14.93 7.15
C ILE A 101 -4.53 -14.55 6.09
N GLN A 102 -5.54 -15.39 5.87
CA GLN A 102 -6.63 -15.13 4.94
C GLN A 102 -7.40 -13.85 5.28
N GLU A 103 -7.74 -13.64 6.55
CA GLU A 103 -8.45 -12.46 7.05
C GLU A 103 -7.68 -11.16 6.82
N ARG A 104 -6.35 -11.23 6.79
CA ARG A 104 -5.49 -10.06 6.52
C ARG A 104 -5.41 -9.74 5.04
N ILE A 105 -5.39 -10.76 4.19
CA ILE A 105 -5.29 -10.57 2.74
C ILE A 105 -6.64 -10.28 2.07
N GLN A 106 -7.77 -10.62 2.72
CA GLN A 106 -9.11 -10.39 2.12
C GLN A 106 -9.40 -8.91 1.82
N ASN A 107 -8.83 -8.00 2.63
CA ASN A 107 -9.00 -6.56 2.46
C ASN A 107 -7.98 -5.94 1.49
N VAL A 108 -7.05 -6.74 0.96
CA VAL A 108 -6.03 -6.30 0.01
C VAL A 108 -6.59 -6.38 -1.41
N PRO A 109 -6.38 -5.36 -2.26
CA PRO A 109 -6.78 -5.42 -3.66
C PRO A 109 -6.26 -6.69 -4.35
N PRO A 110 -7.02 -7.34 -5.25
CA PRO A 110 -6.65 -8.60 -5.87
C PRO A 110 -5.24 -8.62 -6.48
N VAL A 111 -4.84 -7.52 -7.12
CA VAL A 111 -3.51 -7.34 -7.73
C VAL A 111 -2.36 -7.49 -6.73
N HIS A 112 -2.61 -7.28 -5.43
CA HIS A 112 -1.58 -7.35 -4.39
C HIS A 112 -1.76 -8.52 -3.42
N GLN A 113 -2.76 -9.38 -3.61
CA GLN A 113 -3.06 -10.46 -2.67
C GLN A 113 -1.92 -11.48 -2.57
N GLU A 114 -1.30 -11.85 -3.68
CA GLU A 114 -0.18 -12.80 -3.67
C GLU A 114 1.05 -12.24 -2.93
N VAL A 115 1.36 -10.96 -3.15
CA VAL A 115 2.43 -10.24 -2.44
C VAL A 115 2.13 -10.18 -0.95
N ALA A 116 0.88 -9.86 -0.59
CA ALA A 116 0.44 -9.81 0.79
C ALA A 116 0.50 -11.18 1.46
N LEU A 117 0.11 -12.25 0.77
CA LEU A 117 0.20 -13.62 1.28
C LEU A 117 1.64 -14.00 1.63
N VAL A 118 2.58 -13.78 0.71
CA VAL A 118 4.00 -14.07 0.94
C VAL A 118 4.54 -13.24 2.12
N ARG A 119 4.18 -11.96 2.21
CA ARG A 119 4.60 -11.08 3.30
C ARG A 119 4.07 -11.53 4.65
N GLU A 120 2.78 -11.84 4.74
CA GLU A 120 2.15 -12.28 5.99
C GLU A 120 2.65 -13.66 6.41
N ALA A 121 2.78 -14.62 5.48
CA ALA A 121 3.31 -15.95 5.76
C ALA A 121 4.72 -15.86 6.35
N LYS A 122 5.61 -15.05 5.76
CA LYS A 122 6.94 -14.79 6.31
C LYS A 122 6.91 -14.15 7.69
N ALA A 123 6.06 -13.14 7.89
CA ALA A 123 5.96 -12.44 9.16
C ALA A 123 5.50 -13.39 10.28
N VAL A 124 4.54 -14.28 9.99
CA VAL A 124 4.08 -15.31 10.93
C VAL A 124 5.17 -16.34 11.19
N LYS A 125 5.80 -16.88 10.14
CA LYS A 125 6.91 -17.84 10.28
C LYS A 125 8.02 -17.29 11.18
N MET A 126 8.48 -16.06 10.92
CA MET A 126 9.49 -15.41 11.75
C MET A 126 9.03 -15.28 13.21
N ARG A 127 7.79 -14.86 13.46
CA ARG A 127 7.26 -14.77 14.84
C ARG A 127 7.23 -16.13 15.54
N MET A 128 6.93 -17.21 14.83
CA MET A 128 6.94 -18.57 15.37
C MET A 128 8.37 -19.04 15.67
N ASP A 129 9.32 -18.75 14.78
CA ASP A 129 10.73 -19.13 14.94
C ASP A 129 11.39 -18.42 16.14
N PHE A 130 10.94 -17.20 16.47
CA PHE A 130 11.40 -16.42 17.63
C PHE A 130 10.52 -16.57 18.88
N ALA A 131 9.48 -17.44 18.86
CA ALA A 131 8.72 -17.72 20.07
C ALA A 131 9.58 -18.50 21.08
N PRO A 132 9.56 -18.17 22.38
CA PRO A 132 10.32 -18.89 23.38
C PRO A 132 9.86 -20.36 23.40
N LYS A 133 10.76 -21.28 23.01
CA LYS A 133 10.49 -22.73 23.09
C LYS A 133 10.19 -23.07 24.56
N PRO A 134 9.09 -23.77 24.88
CA PRO A 134 8.88 -24.25 26.23
C PRO A 134 10.08 -25.14 26.59
N ARG A 135 10.81 -24.79 27.65
CA ARG A 135 11.83 -25.67 28.21
C ARG A 135 11.11 -26.96 28.55
N GLN A 136 11.45 -28.05 27.87
CA GLN A 136 11.14 -29.38 28.37
C GLN A 136 11.67 -29.42 29.80
N ALA A 137 10.75 -29.42 30.77
CA ALA A 137 11.08 -29.72 32.14
C ALA A 137 11.71 -31.10 32.10
N MET A 138 13.03 -31.15 32.29
CA MET A 138 13.76 -32.40 32.46
C MET A 138 13.01 -33.16 33.54
N ALA A 139 12.38 -34.26 33.13
CA ALA A 139 11.73 -35.18 34.03
C ALA A 139 12.78 -35.58 35.06
N ALA A 140 12.59 -35.13 36.29
CA ALA A 140 13.31 -35.62 37.44
C ALA A 140 12.89 -37.08 37.62
N SER A 141 13.67 -38.00 37.04
CA SER A 141 13.66 -39.39 37.47
C SER A 141 14.40 -39.44 38.80
N VAL A 142 13.61 -39.68 39.85
CA VAL A 142 14.03 -40.14 41.19
C VAL A 142 14.50 -41.58 41.09
#